data_AF-A0A7Y2C2A4-F1
#
_entry.id   AF-A0A7Y2C2A4-F1
#
_cell.length_a   1.000
_cell.length_b   1.000
_cell.length_c   1.000
_cell.angle_alpha   90.00
_cell.angle_beta   90.00
_cell.angle_gamma   90.00
#
_symmetry.space_group_name_H-M   'P 1'
#
loop_
_entity.id
_entity.type
_entity.pdbx_description
1 polymer ?
#
loop_
_entity_poly.entity_id
_entity_poly.type
_entity_poly.pdbx_seq_one_letter_code
_entity_poly.pdbx_strand_id
1 'polypeptide(L)'
;CNLVALLLPFIMWNPSIRVHEILYFWILAGTFQAIITPHLFNGFPNFIFFKYWIVHAGLVIFAIYSTVVFDLKPTVKSIWRSFFALQFYVLFVLVVNLVIGSNYVYVLGKPPTASALDFLGPWPYYILVVEVLAIILFYILYVPIWLTSGKIGKEAPAISN
;
A
#
# COMPACT_ATOMS: atom_id res chain seq x y z
N CYS A 1 -0.77 5.87 4.90
CA CYS A 1 -2.04 5.46 5.54
C CYS A 1 -2.99 6.65 5.78
N ASN A 2 -2.67 7.62 6.65
CA ASN A 2 -3.61 8.69 7.02
C ASN A 2 -4.17 9.51 5.85
N LEU A 3 -3.31 9.97 4.93
CA LEU A 3 -3.76 10.73 3.76
C LEU A 3 -4.70 9.89 2.88
N VAL A 4 -4.32 8.65 2.60
CA VAL A 4 -5.17 7.73 1.82
C VAL A 4 -6.51 7.51 2.51
N ALA A 5 -6.51 7.26 3.82
CA ALA A 5 -7.74 7.09 4.61
C ALA A 5 -8.67 8.30 4.55
N LEU A 6 -8.11 9.52 4.57
CA LEU A 6 -8.88 10.76 4.39
C LEU A 6 -9.49 10.87 2.99
N LEU A 7 -8.78 10.39 1.96
CA LEU A 7 -9.22 10.44 0.57
C LEU A 7 -10.16 9.29 0.17
N LEU A 8 -10.23 8.22 0.97
CA LEU A 8 -11.02 7.03 0.66
C LEU A 8 -12.49 7.34 0.29
N PRO A 9 -13.25 8.19 1.01
CA PRO A 9 -14.64 8.47 0.65
C PRO A 9 -14.78 9.01 -0.78
N PHE A 10 -13.84 9.87 -1.21
CA PHE A 10 -13.83 10.44 -2.55
C PHE A 10 -13.42 9.40 -3.61
N ILE A 11 -12.45 8.54 -3.29
CA ILE A 11 -12.00 7.45 -4.17
C ILE A 11 -13.12 6.42 -4.36
N MET A 12 -13.89 6.13 -3.30
CA MET A 12 -15.01 5.19 -3.34
C MET A 12 -16.26 5.77 -4.00
N TRP A 13 -16.42 7.09 -4.03
CA TRP A 13 -17.55 7.74 -4.70
C TRP A 13 -17.53 7.50 -6.22
N ASN A 14 -16.35 7.49 -6.84
CA ASN A 14 -16.18 7.17 -8.25
C ASN A 14 -15.00 6.20 -8.45
N PRO A 15 -15.22 4.88 -8.21
CA PRO A 15 -14.16 3.89 -8.20
C PRO A 15 -13.51 3.75 -9.59
N SER A 16 -12.18 3.83 -9.63
CA SER A 16 -11.41 3.75 -10.88
C SER A 16 -10.26 2.77 -10.76
N ILE A 17 -10.11 1.90 -11.77
CA ILE A 17 -9.02 0.92 -11.82
C ILE A 17 -7.64 1.59 -11.80
N ARG A 18 -7.48 2.80 -12.36
CA ARG A 18 -6.17 3.49 -12.40
C ARG A 18 -5.67 3.89 -11.01
N VAL A 19 -6.57 4.30 -10.14
CA VAL A 19 -6.23 4.66 -8.75
C VAL A 19 -6.10 3.40 -7.91
N HIS A 20 -7.07 2.49 -8.06
CA HIS A 20 -7.12 1.24 -7.31
C HIS A 20 -5.90 0.36 -7.56
N GLU A 21 -5.41 0.26 -8.80
CA GLU A 21 -4.27 -0.59 -9.11
C GLU A 21 -2.98 -0.14 -8.40
N ILE A 22 -2.82 1.16 -8.15
CA ILE A 22 -1.70 1.70 -7.37
C ILE A 22 -1.93 1.40 -5.88
N LEU A 23 -3.10 1.79 -5.37
CA LEU A 23 -3.44 1.66 -3.95
C LEU A 23 -3.47 0.20 -3.48
N TYR A 24 -3.92 -0.73 -4.32
CA TYR A 24 -3.97 -2.15 -4.01
C TYR A 24 -2.61 -2.67 -3.55
N PHE A 25 -1.57 -2.47 -4.36
CA PHE A 25 -0.23 -2.95 -4.04
C PHE A 25 0.39 -2.17 -2.88
N TRP A 26 0.23 -0.85 -2.82
CA TRP A 26 0.82 -0.05 -1.75
C TRP A 26 0.19 -0.35 -0.39
N ILE A 27 -1.14 -0.51 -0.35
CA ILE A 27 -1.86 -0.82 0.88
C ILE A 27 -1.52 -2.24 1.33
N LEU A 28 -1.60 -3.24 0.44
CA LEU A 28 -1.39 -4.62 0.84
C LEU A 28 0.09 -4.95 1.09
N ALA A 29 1.04 -4.28 0.44
CA ALA A 29 2.46 -4.48 0.74
C ALA A 29 2.90 -3.68 1.97
N GLY A 30 2.44 -2.42 2.10
CA GLY A 30 2.86 -1.51 3.17
C GLY A 30 1.97 -1.54 4.40
N THR A 31 0.68 -1.24 4.25
CA THR A 31 -0.28 -1.12 5.37
C THR A 31 -0.51 -2.47 6.06
N PHE A 32 -0.50 -3.58 5.32
CA PHE A 32 -0.65 -4.90 5.91
C PHE A 32 0.49 -5.24 6.89
N GLN A 33 1.72 -4.81 6.62
CA GLN A 33 2.85 -4.97 7.55
C GLN A 33 2.59 -4.24 8.88
N ALA A 34 1.96 -3.07 8.83
CA ALA A 34 1.59 -2.31 10.02
C ALA A 34 0.49 -2.99 10.86
N ILE A 35 -0.26 -3.94 10.29
CA ILE A 35 -1.20 -4.79 11.03
C ILE A 35 -0.46 -5.93 11.74
N ILE A 36 0.50 -6.57 11.06
CA ILE A 36 1.27 -7.71 11.60
C ILE A 36 2.29 -7.24 12.65
N THR A 37 2.95 -6.11 12.40
CA THR A 37 4.00 -5.53 13.24
C THR A 37 3.60 -4.13 13.70
N PRO A 38 2.56 -4.02 14.57
CA PRO A 38 2.02 -2.72 14.92
C PRO A 38 3.01 -1.90 15.75
N HIS A 39 3.25 -0.68 15.31
CA HIS A 39 4.08 0.28 16.04
C HIS A 39 3.19 1.26 16.81
N LEU A 40 2.63 0.78 17.93
CA LEU A 40 1.68 1.48 18.79
C LEU A 40 2.28 1.66 20.19
N PHE A 41 2.50 2.91 20.61
CA PHE A 41 2.95 3.21 21.97
C PHE A 41 1.80 3.26 22.99
N ASN A 42 0.60 3.60 22.54
CA ASN A 42 -0.58 3.67 23.40
C ASN A 42 -1.44 2.42 23.18
N GLY A 43 -1.57 1.62 24.24
CA GLY A 43 -2.46 0.47 24.26
C GLY A 43 -3.94 0.84 24.36
N PHE A 44 -4.80 -0.18 24.28
CA PHE A 44 -6.21 -0.06 24.60
C PHE A 44 -6.40 0.45 26.04
N PRO A 45 -7.39 1.33 26.32
CA PRO A 45 -8.43 1.88 25.43
C PRO A 45 -8.15 3.33 24.96
N ASN A 46 -6.96 3.60 24.41
CA ASN A 46 -6.63 4.95 23.96
C ASN A 46 -7.23 5.30 22.57
N PHE A 47 -7.56 6.57 22.32
CA PHE A 47 -8.00 7.04 21.00
C PHE A 47 -7.00 6.69 19.88
N ILE A 48 -5.70 6.82 20.13
CA ILE A 48 -4.64 6.50 19.17
C ILE A 48 -4.67 5.01 18.79
N PHE A 49 -4.96 4.13 19.76
CA PHE A 49 -5.13 2.71 19.52
C PHE A 49 -6.28 2.46 18.53
N PHE A 50 -7.47 3.00 18.81
CA PHE A 50 -8.63 2.82 17.91
C PHE A 50 -8.39 3.42 16.53
N LYS A 51 -7.88 4.66 16.46
CA LYS A 51 -7.54 5.31 15.19
C LYS A 51 -6.59 4.45 14.36
N TYR A 52 -5.53 3.91 14.99
CA TYR A 52 -4.56 3.09 14.30
C TYR A 52 -5.22 1.87 13.65
N TRP A 53 -5.98 1.11 14.41
CA TRP A 53 -6.63 -0.10 13.89
C TRP A 53 -7.68 0.20 12.82
N ILE A 54 -8.53 1.20 13.04
CA ILE A 54 -9.55 1.61 12.07
C ILE A 54 -8.90 2.03 10.74
N VAL A 55 -7.83 2.82 10.79
CA VAL A 55 -7.15 3.29 9.58
C VAL A 55 -6.44 2.14 8.86
N HIS A 56 -5.66 1.32 9.56
CA HIS A 56 -4.84 0.29 8.90
C HIS A 56 -5.68 -0.90 8.43
N ALA A 57 -6.57 -1.42 9.28
CA ALA A 57 -7.48 -2.49 8.89
C ALA A 57 -8.48 -2.00 7.83
N GLY A 58 -9.02 -0.78 7.98
CA GLY A 58 -9.95 -0.20 7.01
C GLY A 58 -9.34 -0.05 5.61
N LEU A 59 -8.07 0.35 5.51
CA LEU A 59 -7.37 0.42 4.23
C LEU A 59 -7.24 -0.97 3.57
N VAL A 60 -6.85 -2.00 4.33
CA VAL A 60 -6.74 -3.37 3.81
C VAL A 60 -8.11 -3.88 3.35
N ILE A 61 -9.16 -3.64 4.14
CA ILE A 61 -10.55 -3.97 3.76
C ILE A 61 -10.92 -3.24 2.46
N PHE A 62 -10.63 -1.95 2.34
CA PHE A 62 -10.89 -1.17 1.13
C PHE A 62 -10.21 -1.77 -0.10
N ALA A 63 -8.93 -2.16 0.01
CA ALA A 63 -8.18 -2.74 -1.10
C ALA A 63 -8.79 -4.08 -1.57
N ILE A 64 -9.19 -4.94 -0.63
CA ILE A 64 -9.84 -6.22 -0.95
C ILE A 64 -11.24 -5.98 -1.51
N TYR A 65 -12.06 -5.17 -0.82
CA TYR A 65 -13.44 -4.87 -1.19
C TYR A 65 -13.53 -4.27 -2.60
N SER A 66 -12.70 -3.27 -2.91
CA SER A 66 -12.73 -2.64 -4.23
C SER A 66 -12.30 -3.60 -5.35
N THR A 67 -11.42 -4.56 -5.04
CA THR A 67 -11.02 -5.60 -6.00
C THR A 67 -12.15 -6.60 -6.27
N VAL A 68 -12.88 -7.00 -5.22
CA VAL A 68 -13.91 -8.05 -5.30
C VAL A 68 -15.27 -7.51 -5.72
N VAL A 69 -15.74 -6.44 -5.07
CA VAL A 69 -17.11 -5.93 -5.20
C VAL A 69 -17.25 -4.96 -6.38
N PHE A 70 -16.28 -4.08 -6.59
CA PHE A 70 -16.26 -3.18 -7.75
C PHE A 70 -15.58 -3.81 -8.98
N ASP A 71 -15.19 -5.08 -8.90
CA ASP A 71 -14.48 -5.83 -9.93
C ASP A 71 -13.23 -5.12 -10.48
N LEU A 72 -12.58 -4.28 -9.65
CA LEU A 72 -11.38 -3.56 -10.03
C LEU A 72 -10.16 -4.48 -9.89
N LYS A 73 -9.97 -5.38 -10.85
CA LYS A 73 -8.86 -6.35 -10.83
C LYS A 73 -7.57 -5.75 -11.40
N PRO A 74 -6.50 -5.61 -10.59
CA PRO A 74 -5.17 -5.30 -11.11
C PRO A 74 -4.70 -6.33 -12.14
N THR A 75 -3.78 -5.93 -13.00
CA THR A 75 -3.16 -6.77 -14.04
C THR A 75 -1.65 -6.85 -13.82
N VAL A 76 -0.94 -7.68 -14.59
CA VAL A 76 0.54 -7.67 -14.58
C VAL A 76 1.10 -6.28 -14.92
N LYS A 77 0.45 -5.52 -15.81
CA LYS A 77 0.86 -4.14 -16.13
C LYS A 77 0.69 -3.22 -14.93
N SER A 78 -0.28 -3.50 -14.05
CA SER A 78 -0.54 -2.73 -12.85
C SER A 78 0.60 -2.81 -11.83
N ILE A 79 1.31 -3.95 -11.76
CA ILE A 79 2.51 -4.11 -10.91
C ILE A 79 3.52 -3.02 -11.26
N TRP A 80 3.85 -2.88 -12.54
CA TRP A 80 4.82 -1.90 -13.02
C TRP A 80 4.32 -0.47 -12.89
N ARG A 81 3.04 -0.20 -13.17
CA ARG A 81 2.46 1.14 -12.95
C ARG A 81 2.52 1.55 -11.48
N SER A 82 2.20 0.64 -10.58
CA SER A 82 2.28 0.87 -9.13
C SER A 82 3.73 1.05 -8.66
N PHE A 83 4.66 0.27 -9.22
CA PHE A 83 6.08 0.40 -8.94
C PHE A 83 6.62 1.76 -9.41
N PHE A 84 6.34 2.19 -10.64
CA PHE A 84 6.76 3.51 -11.12
C PHE A 84 6.09 4.66 -10.36
N ALA A 85 4.84 4.51 -9.94
CA ALA A 85 4.21 5.46 -9.05
C ALA A 85 4.97 5.55 -7.71
N LEU A 86 5.46 4.41 -7.20
CA LEU A 86 6.25 4.37 -5.96
C LEU A 86 7.57 5.09 -6.15
N GLN A 87 8.24 4.91 -7.29
CA GLN A 87 9.45 5.64 -7.66
C GLN A 87 9.23 7.15 -7.67
N PHE A 88 8.16 7.61 -8.31
CA PHE A 88 7.80 9.02 -8.33
C PHE A 88 7.55 9.56 -6.91
N TYR A 89 6.84 8.80 -6.09
CA TYR A 89 6.58 9.16 -4.69
C TYR A 89 7.86 9.24 -3.86
N VAL A 90 8.78 8.27 -3.99
CA VAL A 90 10.07 8.26 -3.30
C VAL A 90 10.91 9.48 -3.69
N LEU A 91 10.98 9.81 -4.98
CA LEU A 91 11.68 11.00 -5.46
C LEU A 91 11.04 12.29 -4.93
N PHE A 92 9.71 12.37 -4.96
CA PHE A 92 8.99 13.52 -4.41
C PHE A 92 9.29 13.71 -2.92
N VAL A 93 9.20 12.64 -2.12
CA VAL A 93 9.48 12.70 -0.68
C VAL A 93 10.95 13.01 -0.41
N LEU A 94 11.88 12.48 -1.22
CA LEU A 94 13.30 12.81 -1.13
C LEU A 94 13.52 14.33 -1.27
N VAL A 95 12.92 14.95 -2.29
CA VAL A 95 13.02 16.41 -2.50
C VAL A 95 12.42 17.18 -1.33
N VAL A 96 11.21 16.80 -0.88
CA VAL A 96 10.55 17.44 0.27
C VAL A 96 11.42 17.34 1.52
N ASN A 97 11.96 16.16 1.80
CA ASN A 97 12.84 15.90 2.94
C ASN A 97 14.08 16.81 2.92
N LEU A 98 14.72 16.97 1.77
CA LEU A 98 15.87 17.86 1.60
C LEU A 98 15.51 19.33 1.84
N VAL A 99 14.35 19.77 1.36
CA VAL A 99 13.89 21.17 1.49
C VAL A 99 13.59 21.55 2.93
N ILE A 100 12.94 20.67 3.68
CA ILE A 100 12.49 20.96 5.06
C ILE A 100 13.41 20.38 6.14
N GLY A 101 14.52 19.75 5.76
CA GLY A 101 15.47 19.11 6.68
C GLY A 101 14.88 17.96 7.48
N SER A 102 13.97 17.18 6.88
CA SER A 102 13.32 16.04 7.54
C SER A 102 13.72 14.70 6.90
N ASN A 103 13.31 13.59 7.49
CA ASN A 103 13.57 12.24 6.97
C ASN A 103 12.29 11.38 7.01
N TYR A 104 11.24 11.86 6.36
CA TYR A 104 10.01 11.08 6.20
C TYR A 104 10.26 9.86 5.32
N VAL A 105 9.52 8.76 5.59
CA VAL A 105 9.70 7.40 5.02
C VAL A 105 11.13 6.85 5.06
N TYR A 106 12.04 7.46 5.82
CA TYR A 106 13.42 7.01 6.01
C TYR A 106 14.19 6.81 4.69
N VAL A 107 14.07 7.75 3.75
CA VAL A 107 14.78 7.72 2.46
C VAL A 107 16.17 8.38 2.52
N LEU A 108 16.42 9.28 3.47
CA LEU A 108 17.74 9.91 3.66
C LEU A 108 18.62 9.16 4.69
N GLY A 109 18.04 8.19 5.39
CA GLY A 109 18.72 7.40 6.40
C GLY A 109 17.74 6.56 7.20
N LYS A 110 18.25 5.56 7.91
CA LYS A 110 17.44 4.65 8.74
C LYS A 110 16.85 5.39 9.95
N PRO A 111 15.74 4.90 10.53
CA PRO A 111 15.24 5.42 11.79
C PRO A 111 16.29 5.32 12.91
N PRO A 112 16.25 6.19 13.92
CA PRO A 112 17.15 6.12 15.08
C PRO A 112 16.84 4.94 16.01
N THR A 113 15.71 4.27 15.81
CA THR A 113 15.28 3.09 16.56
C THR A 113 15.52 1.82 15.75
N ALA A 114 15.67 0.68 16.44
CA ALA A 114 15.80 -0.63 15.80
C ALA A 114 14.67 -0.85 14.77
N SER A 115 15.04 -1.30 13.58
CA SER A 115 14.11 -1.49 12.47
C SER A 115 14.55 -2.62 11.54
N ALA A 116 13.63 -3.13 10.73
CA ALA A 116 13.95 -4.11 9.70
C ALA A 116 15.00 -3.59 8.69
N LEU A 117 15.12 -2.25 8.53
CA LEU A 117 16.10 -1.64 7.63
C LEU A 117 17.54 -1.87 8.09
N ASP A 118 17.77 -2.18 9.37
CA ASP A 118 19.11 -2.39 9.93
C ASP A 118 19.80 -3.60 9.29
N PHE A 119 19.03 -4.58 8.84
CA PHE A 119 19.51 -5.79 8.18
C PHE A 119 19.79 -5.63 6.67
N LEU A 120 19.51 -4.46 6.09
CA LEU A 120 19.47 -4.27 4.62
C LEU A 120 20.69 -3.50 4.07
N GLY A 121 21.74 -3.31 4.86
CA GLY A 121 22.97 -2.61 4.45
C GLY A 121 22.92 -1.08 4.64
N PRO A 122 24.01 -0.34 4.32
CA PRO A 122 24.08 1.11 4.55
C PRO A 122 23.27 1.91 3.52
N TRP A 123 23.04 3.19 3.79
CA TRP A 123 22.47 4.12 2.81
C TRP A 123 23.47 4.33 1.64
N PRO A 124 23.03 4.39 0.36
CA PRO A 124 21.65 4.25 -0.13
C PRO A 124 21.26 2.79 -0.49
N TYR A 125 22.14 1.80 -0.31
CA TYR A 125 21.93 0.43 -0.77
C TYR A 125 20.65 -0.24 -0.22
N TYR A 126 20.29 0.01 1.04
CA TYR A 126 19.06 -0.58 1.59
C TYR A 126 17.80 -0.13 0.83
N ILE A 127 17.82 1.04 0.19
CA ILE A 127 16.68 1.53 -0.61
C ILE A 127 16.48 0.60 -1.80
N LEU A 128 17.56 0.23 -2.50
CA LEU A 128 17.51 -0.73 -3.60
C LEU A 128 17.01 -2.11 -3.14
N VAL A 129 17.46 -2.56 -1.96
CA VAL A 129 16.98 -3.82 -1.38
C VAL A 129 15.47 -3.76 -1.10
N VAL A 130 14.99 -2.66 -0.51
CA VAL A 130 13.56 -2.43 -0.26
C VAL A 130 12.76 -2.39 -1.56
N GLU A 131 13.29 -1.82 -2.64
CA GLU A 131 12.62 -1.80 -3.94
C GLU A 131 12.48 -3.20 -4.55
N VAL A 132 13.53 -4.01 -4.47
CA VAL A 132 13.48 -5.41 -4.91
C VAL A 132 12.43 -6.18 -4.10
N LEU A 133 12.42 -6.01 -2.77
CA LEU A 133 11.42 -6.62 -1.89
C LEU A 133 9.99 -6.14 -2.23
N ALA A 134 9.82 -4.85 -2.56
CA ALA A 134 8.53 -4.31 -2.96
C ALA A 134 8.02 -4.96 -4.25
N ILE A 135 8.88 -5.13 -5.28
CA ILE A 135 8.51 -5.85 -6.51
C ILE A 135 8.11 -7.29 -6.21
N ILE A 136 8.91 -8.01 -5.41
CA ILE A 136 8.61 -9.40 -5.03
C ILE A 136 7.24 -9.48 -4.34
N LEU A 137 6.98 -8.60 -3.37
CA LEU A 137 5.70 -8.53 -2.68
C LEU A 137 4.55 -8.19 -3.63
N PHE A 138 4.75 -7.29 -4.60
CA PHE A 138 3.70 -6.95 -5.56
C PHE A 138 3.34 -8.16 -6.43
N TYR A 139 4.32 -8.96 -6.85
CA TYR A 139 4.04 -10.22 -7.55
C TYR A 139 3.30 -11.23 -6.68
N ILE A 140 3.69 -11.39 -5.41
CA ILE A 140 2.98 -12.27 -4.46
C ILE A 140 1.52 -11.81 -4.30
N LEU A 141 1.30 -10.51 -4.12
CA LEU A 141 -0.03 -9.94 -3.97
C LEU A 141 -0.87 -10.03 -5.25
N TYR A 142 -0.25 -10.17 -6.41
CA TYR A 142 -0.96 -10.40 -7.67
C TYR A 142 -1.46 -11.85 -7.84
N VAL A 143 -0.84 -12.83 -7.17
CA VAL A 143 -1.19 -14.27 -7.30
C VAL A 143 -2.68 -14.56 -7.09
N PRO A 144 -3.35 -14.07 -6.02
CA PRO A 144 -4.76 -14.37 -5.79
C PRO A 144 -5.67 -13.85 -6.92
N ILE A 145 -5.33 -12.70 -7.49
CA ILE A 145 -6.07 -12.12 -8.61
C ILE A 145 -5.87 -12.99 -9.85
N TRP A 146 -4.64 -13.38 -10.16
CA TRP A 146 -4.35 -14.25 -11.29
C TRP A 146 -5.09 -15.59 -11.21
N LEU A 147 -5.10 -16.23 -10.02
CA LEU A 147 -5.81 -17.50 -9.79
C LEU A 147 -7.34 -17.39 -9.95
N THR A 148 -7.91 -16.22 -9.67
CA THR A 148 -9.36 -15.99 -9.71
C THR A 148 -9.84 -15.37 -11.02
N SER A 149 -8.94 -14.78 -11.82
CA SER A 149 -9.23 -14.14 -13.10
C SER A 149 -9.90 -15.09 -14.12
N GLY A 150 -9.64 -16.39 -14.04
CA GLY A 150 -10.29 -17.41 -14.89
C GLY A 150 -11.65 -17.92 -14.41
N LYS A 151 -12.06 -17.62 -13.17
CA LYS A 151 -13.29 -18.16 -12.54
C LYS A 151 -14.41 -17.13 -12.42
N ILE A 152 -14.08 -15.85 -12.23
CA ILE A 152 -15.08 -14.81 -11.92
C ILE A 152 -15.80 -14.27 -13.16
N GLY A 153 -15.31 -14.54 -14.38
CA GLY A 153 -15.99 -14.15 -15.63
C GLY A 153 -17.22 -14.98 -16.00
N LYS A 154 -17.60 -15.99 -15.20
CA LYS A 154 -18.74 -16.89 -15.48
C LYS A 154 -19.99 -16.62 -14.62
N GLU A 155 -19.92 -15.73 -13.63
CA GLU A 155 -20.98 -15.57 -12.63
C GLU A 155 -21.48 -14.12 -12.43
N ALA A 156 -21.18 -13.19 -13.33
CA ALA A 156 -21.84 -11.88 -13.26
C ALA A 156 -23.30 -12.02 -13.74
N PRO A 157 -24.32 -11.78 -12.88
CA PRO A 157 -25.70 -11.75 -13.34
C PRO A 157 -25.86 -10.55 -14.28
N ALA A 158 -26.43 -10.82 -15.46
CA ALA A 158 -26.83 -9.77 -16.39
C ALA A 158 -27.84 -8.86 -15.68
N ILE A 159 -27.41 -7.65 -15.34
CA ILE A 159 -28.34 -6.59 -14.92
C ILE A 159 -29.01 -6.13 -16.21
N SER A 160 -30.13 -6.75 -16.56
CA SER A 160 -31.01 -6.30 -17.64
C SER A 160 -31.60 -4.96 -17.25
N ASN A 161 -31.45 -3.97 -18.15
CA ASN A 161 -32.11 -2.67 -18.08
C ASN A 161 -33.62 -2.78 -18.07
#